data_AF-A0A530QJX7-F1
#
_entry.id   AF-A0A530QJX7-F1
#
_cell.length_a   1.000
_cell.length_b   1.000
_cell.length_c   1.000
_cell.angle_alpha   90.00
_cell.angle_beta   90.00
_cell.angle_gamma   90.00
#
_symmetry.space_group_name_H-M   'P 1'
#
loop_
_entity.id
_entity.type
_entity.pdbx_description
1 polymer ?
#
loop_
_entity_poly.entity_id
_entity_poly.type
_entity_poly.pdbx_seq_one_letter_code
_entity_poly.pdbx_strand_id
1 'polypeptide(L)'
;MRAGKLDRTITIQRAVETVAPSGAVFSAWVDLADVRAELLQATADEVATGFGEAETVLRTFRISWLANVEITTADRVFSAGAAYG
;
A
#
# COMPACT_ATOMS: atom_id res chain seq x y z
N MET A 1 -17.52 10.72 -17.21
CA MET A 1 -16.75 10.24 -16.04
C MET A 1 -17.06 8.76 -15.87
N ARG A 2 -16.12 7.83 -16.15
CA ARG A 2 -16.31 6.42 -15.76
C ARG A 2 -15.91 6.31 -14.29
N ALA A 3 -16.86 6.53 -13.39
CA ALA A 3 -16.66 6.12 -12.00
C ALA A 3 -16.48 4.60 -12.05
N GLY A 4 -15.28 4.12 -11.72
CA GLY A 4 -14.97 2.70 -11.63
C GLY A 4 -15.92 1.97 -10.70
N LYS A 5 -15.94 0.64 -10.75
CA LYS A 5 -16.86 -0.17 -9.91
C LYS A 5 -16.60 0.02 -8.40
N LEU A 6 -15.38 0.41 -8.02
CA LEU A 6 -14.92 0.64 -6.65
C LEU A 6 -15.31 -0.52 -5.68
N ASP A 7 -15.10 -1.76 -6.14
CA ASP A 7 -15.69 -2.96 -5.53
C ASP A 7 -14.97 -3.50 -4.29
N ARG A 8 -13.78 -3.00 -3.95
CA ARG A 8 -12.99 -3.51 -2.82
C ARG A 8 -12.52 -2.40 -1.88
N THR A 9 -12.26 -2.77 -0.63
CA THR A 9 -11.70 -1.87 0.37
C THR A 9 -10.20 -2.05 0.36
N ILE A 10 -9.46 -0.96 0.38
CA ILE A 10 -8.03 -0.96 0.66
C ILE A 10 -7.75 0.03 1.79
N THR A 11 -6.67 -0.22 2.53
CA THR A 11 -6.20 0.67 3.58
C THR A 11 -4.89 1.30 3.12
N ILE A 12 -4.82 2.63 3.13
CA ILE A 12 -3.57 3.36 2.89
C ILE A 12 -2.87 3.48 4.24
N GLN A 13 -1.59 3.12 4.31
CA GLN A 13 -0.81 3.13 5.54
C GLN A 13 0.48 3.92 5.37
N ARG A 14 0.95 4.57 6.44
CA ARG A 14 2.25 5.26 6.49
C ARG A 14 3.11 4.70 7.63
N ALA A 15 4.40 4.59 7.39
CA ALA A 15 5.34 4.26 8.45
C ALA A 15 5.53 5.45 9.40
N VAL A 16 5.44 5.19 10.69
CA VAL A 16 5.71 6.15 11.77
C VAL A 16 6.81 5.59 12.64
N GLU A 17 7.83 6.40 12.87
CA GLU A 17 8.92 6.08 13.78
C GLU A 17 8.64 6.69 15.16
N THR A 18 8.82 5.88 16.19
CA THR A 18 8.76 6.31 17.59
C THR A 18 10.11 6.07 18.23
N VAL A 19 10.68 7.12 18.81
CA VAL A 19 11.93 7.04 19.58
C VAL A 19 11.58 6.85 21.04
N ALA A 20 11.99 5.72 21.62
CA ALA A 20 11.81 5.47 23.05
C ALA A 20 12.77 6.32 23.90
N PRO A 21 12.50 6.50 25.21
CA PRO A 21 13.41 7.21 26.11
C PRO A 21 14.84 6.64 26.16
N SER A 22 15.02 5.36 25.80
CA SER A 22 16.33 4.72 25.67
C SER A 22 17.12 5.12 24.41
N GLY A 23 16.49 5.84 23.48
CA GLY A 23 17.04 6.15 22.15
C GLY A 23 16.77 5.08 21.08
N ALA A 24 16.11 3.97 21.43
CA ALA A 24 15.72 2.95 20.47
C ALA A 24 14.60 3.47 19.53
N VAL A 25 14.73 3.21 18.23
CA VAL A 25 13.74 3.59 17.21
C VAL A 25 12.88 2.38 16.85
N PHE A 26 11.57 2.55 16.89
CA PHE A 26 10.60 1.55 16.48
C PHE A 26 9.78 2.10 15.32
N SER A 27 9.60 1.32 14.26
CA SER A 27 8.74 1.67 13.13
C SER A 27 7.45 0.87 13.19
N ALA A 28 6.32 1.54 12.99
CA ALA A 28 5.00 0.92 12.87
C ALA A 28 4.25 1.53 11.68
N TRP A 29 3.43 0.72 11.03
CA TRP A 29 2.53 1.20 9.98
C TRP A 29 1.22 1.62 10.61
N VAL A 30 0.79 2.86 10.34
CA VAL A 30 -0.47 3.42 10.81
C VAL A 30 -1.43 3.59 9.64
N ASP A 31 -2.72 3.37 9.88
CA ASP A 31 -3.77 3.55 8.88
C ASP A 31 -4.05 5.05 8.67
N LEU A 32 -3.90 5.51 7.43
CA LEU A 32 -4.25 6.86 7.01
C LEU A 32 -5.71 6.96 6.56
N ALA A 33 -6.19 5.97 5.79
CA ALA A 33 -7.56 5.94 5.28
C ALA A 33 -7.97 4.56 4.79
N ASP A 34 -9.23 4.21 5.05
CA ASP A 34 -9.94 3.11 4.38
C ASP A 34 -10.75 3.65 3.22
N VAL A 35 -10.49 3.14 2.01
CA VAL A 35 -11.12 3.65 0.80
C VAL A 35 -11.65 2.55 -0.10
N ARG A 36 -12.71 2.90 -0.84
CA ARG A 36 -13.23 2.08 -1.93
C ARG A 36 -12.32 2.22 -3.14
N ALA A 37 -11.91 1.09 -3.71
CA ALA A 37 -10.98 1.02 -4.81
C ALA A 37 -11.45 0.06 -5.90
N GLU A 38 -11.00 0.29 -7.12
CA GLU A 38 -11.09 -0.64 -8.25
C GLU A 38 -9.67 -1.14 -8.57
N LEU A 39 -9.47 -2.45 -8.65
CA LEU A 39 -8.20 -3.02 -9.12
C LEU A 39 -8.17 -2.94 -10.65
N LEU A 40 -7.26 -2.14 -11.21
CA LEU A 40 -7.10 -1.95 -12.65
C LEU A 40 -6.17 -2.98 -13.28
N GLN A 41 -5.11 -3.35 -12.57
CA GLN A 41 -4.10 -4.29 -13.04
C GLN A 41 -3.53 -5.07 -11.86
N ALA A 42 -3.33 -6.36 -12.07
CA ALA A 42 -2.53 -7.22 -11.19
C ALA A 42 -1.59 -8.04 -12.07
N THR A 43 -0.29 -7.84 -11.89
CA THR A 43 0.77 -8.59 -12.57
C THR A 43 1.69 -9.17 -11.50
N ALA A 44 2.16 -10.39 -11.70
CA ALA A 44 3.19 -11.02 -10.90
C ALA A 44 4.28 -11.44 -11.87
N ASP A 45 5.48 -10.88 -11.71
CA ASP A 45 6.66 -11.27 -12.44
C ASP A 45 7.55 -12.08 -11.49
N GLU A 46 7.68 -13.38 -11.77
CA GLU A 46 8.66 -14.26 -11.13
C GLU A 46 9.99 -14.09 -11.85
N VAL A 47 10.89 -13.28 -11.28
CA VAL A 47 12.27 -13.18 -11.79
C VAL A 47 13.13 -14.16 -10.99
N ALA A 48 13.53 -15.25 -11.63
CA ALA A 48 14.53 -16.18 -11.11
C ALA A 48 15.93 -15.54 -11.15
N THR A 49 16.20 -14.55 -10.29
CA THR A 49 17.58 -14.13 -10.03
C THR A 49 18.22 -15.17 -9.12
N GLY A 50 19.21 -15.91 -9.62
CA GLY A 50 19.99 -16.84 -8.82
C GLY A 50 20.51 -16.14 -7.56
N PHE A 51 20.19 -16.71 -6.39
CA PHE A 51 20.26 -16.14 -5.03
C PHE A 51 19.03 -15.31 -4.61
N GLY A 52 17.98 -16.01 -4.19
CA GLY A 52 16.80 -15.43 -3.53
C GLY A 52 15.71 -15.13 -4.54
N GLU A 53 14.69 -15.98 -4.56
CA GLU A 53 13.48 -15.80 -5.37
C GLU A 53 12.77 -14.52 -4.90
N ALA A 54 12.83 -13.47 -5.72
CA ALA A 54 12.13 -12.22 -5.46
C ALA A 54 10.91 -12.15 -6.38
N GLU A 55 9.74 -12.51 -5.85
CA GLU A 55 8.47 -12.33 -6.53
C GLU A 55 8.12 -10.83 -6.55
N THR A 56 8.02 -10.22 -7.73
CA THR A 56 7.55 -8.84 -7.85
C THR A 56 6.08 -8.83 -8.22
N VAL A 57 5.23 -8.53 -7.24
CA VAL A 57 3.78 -8.40 -7.45
C VAL A 57 3.41 -6.92 -7.56
N LEU A 58 2.93 -6.51 -8.73
CA LEU A 58 2.45 -5.15 -8.97
C LEU A 58 0.93 -5.11 -9.06
N ARG A 59 0.32 -4.20 -8.28
CA ARG A 59 -1.12 -3.95 -8.29
C ARG A 59 -1.42 -2.46 -8.46
N THR A 60 -2.25 -2.14 -9.44
CA THR A 60 -2.70 -0.76 -9.69
C THR A 60 -4.14 -0.59 -9.25
N PHE A 61 -4.39 0.35 -8.34
CA PHE A 61 -5.72 0.67 -7.86
C PHE A 61 -6.18 2.05 -8.33
N ARG A 62 -7.48 2.18 -8.60
CA ARG A 62 -8.15 3.47 -8.78
C ARG A 62 -9.02 3.74 -7.56
N ILE A 63 -8.89 4.94 -7.00
CA ILE A 63 -9.72 5.44 -5.90
C ILE A 63 -10.33 6.79 -6.28
N SER A 64 -11.34 7.21 -5.53
CA SER A 64 -11.81 8.61 -5.56
C SER A 64 -10.75 9.51 -4.91
N TRP A 65 -10.67 10.76 -5.37
CA TRP A 65 -9.79 11.77 -4.78
C TRP A 65 -10.08 11.96 -3.28
N LEU A 66 -9.02 12.01 -2.47
CA LEU A 66 -9.08 12.23 -1.02
C LEU A 66 -8.57 13.65 -0.71
N ALA A 67 -9.47 14.58 -0.41
CA ALA A 67 -9.08 15.96 -0.15
C ALA A 67 -8.35 16.16 1.19
N ASN A 68 -8.50 15.21 2.12
CA ASN A 68 -7.98 15.28 3.49
C ASN A 68 -6.77 14.36 3.75
N VAL A 69 -6.29 13.66 2.74
CA VAL A 69 -5.17 12.70 2.86
C VAL A 69 -4.18 12.96 1.76
N GLU A 70 -2.95 13.32 2.12
CA GLU A 70 -1.83 13.43 1.19
C GLU A 70 -1.20 12.05 0.98
N ILE A 71 -1.26 11.55 -0.25
CA ILE A 71 -0.66 10.27 -0.63
C ILE A 71 0.72 10.53 -1.24
N THR A 72 1.75 9.85 -0.73
CA THR A 72 3.15 9.96 -1.15
C THR A 72 3.77 8.58 -1.32
N THR A 73 5.01 8.50 -1.82
CA THR A 73 5.76 7.23 -1.92
C THR A 73 6.22 6.67 -0.58
N ALA A 74 5.99 7.37 0.54
CA ALA A 74 6.19 6.82 1.88
C ALA A 74 4.98 5.98 2.35
N ASP A 75 3.91 5.97 1.56
CA ASP A 75 2.71 5.20 1.85
C ASP A 75 2.75 3.84 1.17
N ARG A 76 2.07 2.89 1.81
CA ARG A 76 1.78 1.58 1.24
C ARG A 76 0.28 1.33 1.23
N VAL A 77 -0.13 0.41 0.38
CA VAL A 77 -1.49 -0.10 0.29
C VAL A 77 -1.56 -1.46 0.97
N PHE A 78 -2.47 -1.62 1.92
CA PHE A 78 -2.87 -2.91 2.46
C PHE A 78 -4.16 -3.39 1.77
N SER A 79 -4.11 -4.57 1.15
CA SER A 79 -5.24 -5.12 0.40
C SER A 79 -5.21 -6.65 0.43
N ALA A 80 -6.35 -7.26 0.74
CA ALA A 80 -6.51 -8.72 0.76
C ALA A 80 -5.46 -9.45 1.62
N GLY A 81 -5.08 -8.87 2.76
CA GLY A 81 -4.10 -9.45 3.69
C GLY A 81 -2.64 -9.23 3.33
N ALA A 82 -2.35 -8.56 2.22
CA ALA A 82 -1.00 -8.26 1.76
C ALA A 82 -0.74 -6.75 1.69
N ALA A 83 0.52 -6.37 1.93
CA ALA A 83 0.99 -4.99 1.83
C ALA A 83 1.77 -4.79 0.53
N TYR A 84 1.58 -3.64 -0.12
CA TYR A 84 2.21 -3.24 -1.37
C TYR A 84 2.72 -1.80 -1.22
N GLY A 85 4.01 -1.55 -1.38
CA GLY A 85 4.63 -0.23 -1.22
C GLY A 85 6.00 -0.16 -1.88
#